data_AF-A0A1Y1NCX8-F1
#
_entry.id   AF-A0A1Y1NCX8-F1
#
_cell.length_a   1.000
_cell.length_b   1.000
_cell.length_c   1.000
_cell.angle_alpha   90.00
_cell.angle_beta   90.00
_cell.angle_gamma   90.00
#
_symmetry.space_group_name_H-M   'P 1'
#
loop_
_entity.id
_entity.type
_entity.pdbx_description
1 polymer ?
#
loop_
_entity_poly.entity_id
_entity_poly.type
_entity_poly.pdbx_seq_one_letter_code
_entity_poly.pdbx_strand_id
1 'polypeptide(L)'
;RRLWWYLLGRDGRVAEDLGLLDLPTPNVTMSGGAELPLNLEDNDLDPNMKDLPPPRKGWTRILSSLANIRICQTWADLLQLSWSNPSSPPPFEARDRIVAKLVETVETLIKECNPVIPMQRLTVITCRFIVRKLDFVTRQQWEAHHHPEQQELLATEETLLEALGLFEEGQHLLKDELLRPYTWSARSYPQYHLMLFILWNICLRPRRSCALRAFKSVEKHVKVMEKTGTAVFRGPKWTIF
;
A
#
# COMPACT_ATOMS: atom_id res chain seq x y z
N ARG A 1 5.40 -0.92 -22.10
CA ARG A 1 5.41 -1.68 -20.82
C ARG A 1 5.36 -0.75 -19.60
N ARG A 2 6.42 0.01 -19.29
CA ARG A 2 6.49 0.88 -18.07
C ARG A 2 5.29 1.82 -17.88
N LEU A 3 4.90 2.54 -18.93
CA LEU A 3 3.78 3.50 -18.88
C LEU A 3 2.44 2.83 -18.54
N TRP A 4 2.13 1.70 -19.16
CA TRP A 4 0.89 0.94 -18.91
C TRP A 4 0.74 0.61 -17.42
N TRP A 5 1.78 -0.01 -16.86
CA TRP A 5 1.78 -0.42 -15.46
C TRP A 5 1.75 0.77 -14.49
N TYR A 6 2.37 1.90 -14.86
CA TYR A 6 2.29 3.12 -14.07
C TYR A 6 0.87 3.70 -14.04
N LEU A 7 0.18 3.74 -15.19
CA LEU A 7 -1.21 4.20 -15.29
C LEU A 7 -2.14 3.30 -14.48
N LEU A 8 -1.96 1.98 -14.59
CA LEU A 8 -2.78 1.01 -13.89
C LEU A 8 -2.65 1.12 -12.35
N GLY A 9 -1.42 1.28 -11.84
CA GLY A 9 -1.21 1.54 -10.42
C GLY A 9 -1.79 2.88 -9.94
N ARG A 10 -1.85 3.89 -10.82
CA ARG A 10 -2.49 5.18 -10.51
C ARG A 10 -4.01 5.08 -10.49
N ASP A 11 -4.60 4.32 -11.40
CA ASP A 11 -6.04 4.10 -11.46
C ASP A 11 -6.58 3.50 -10.15
N GLY A 12 -5.95 2.41 -9.67
CA GLY A 12 -6.30 1.82 -8.38
C GLY A 12 -6.11 2.77 -7.19
N ARG A 13 -5.10 3.65 -7.25
CA ARG A 13 -4.88 4.67 -6.21
C ARG A 13 -5.96 5.75 -6.21
N VAL A 14 -6.44 6.15 -7.38
CA VAL A 14 -7.55 7.12 -7.51
C VAL A 14 -8.85 6.49 -7.02
N ALA A 15 -9.08 5.20 -7.30
CA ALA A 15 -10.22 4.47 -6.75
C ALA A 15 -10.24 4.50 -5.21
N GLU A 16 -9.10 4.23 -4.56
CA GLU A 16 -8.96 4.34 -3.09
C GLU A 16 -9.26 5.76 -2.59
N ASP A 17 -8.74 6.80 -3.26
CA ASP A 17 -8.98 8.21 -2.90
C ASP A 17 -10.46 8.62 -3.01
N LEU A 18 -11.22 7.95 -3.87
CA LEU A 18 -12.66 8.18 -4.09
C LEU A 18 -13.55 7.23 -3.28
N GLY A 19 -12.97 6.33 -2.48
CA GLY A 19 -13.71 5.33 -1.72
C GLY A 19 -14.37 4.25 -2.60
N LEU A 20 -13.89 4.06 -3.83
CA LEU A 20 -14.37 3.01 -4.72
C LEU A 20 -13.74 1.67 -4.30
N LEU A 21 -14.61 0.69 -4.01
CA LEU A 21 -14.21 -0.69 -3.69
C LEU A 21 -13.86 -1.52 -4.93
N ASP A 22 -14.15 -1.01 -6.13
CA ASP A 22 -13.82 -1.65 -7.40
C ASP A 22 -12.37 -1.37 -7.75
N LEU A 23 -11.46 -2.18 -7.21
CA LEU A 23 -10.21 -2.42 -7.93
C LEU A 23 -10.56 -3.08 -9.26
N PRO A 24 -9.93 -2.69 -10.38
CA PRO A 24 -10.25 -3.24 -11.69
C PRO A 24 -10.25 -4.75 -11.61
N THR A 25 -11.33 -5.38 -12.05
CA THR A 25 -11.44 -6.84 -12.12
C THR A 25 -10.15 -7.39 -12.73
N PRO A 26 -9.42 -8.32 -12.07
CA PRO A 26 -8.05 -8.69 -12.47
C PRO A 26 -7.91 -9.27 -13.89
N ASN A 27 -9.03 -9.56 -14.55
CA ASN A 27 -9.02 -10.37 -15.76
C ASN A 27 -9.00 -9.59 -17.08
N VAL A 28 -9.25 -8.28 -17.09
CA VAL A 28 -9.21 -7.51 -18.36
C VAL A 28 -8.12 -6.44 -18.34
N THR A 29 -7.99 -5.67 -17.26
CA THR A 29 -7.03 -4.53 -17.21
C THR A 29 -5.63 -4.95 -16.74
N MET A 30 -5.53 -5.88 -15.79
CA MET A 30 -4.25 -6.45 -15.33
C MET A 30 -3.71 -7.51 -16.30
N SER A 31 -4.58 -8.11 -17.11
CA SER A 31 -4.28 -9.17 -18.09
C SER A 31 -4.24 -8.68 -19.54
N GLY A 32 -4.60 -7.41 -19.81
CA GLY A 32 -4.83 -6.83 -21.15
C GLY A 32 -3.61 -6.61 -22.06
N GLY A 33 -2.51 -7.33 -21.87
CA GLY A 33 -1.54 -7.57 -22.95
C GLY A 33 -0.15 -6.93 -22.87
N ALA A 34 0.21 -6.22 -21.78
CA ALA A 34 1.58 -5.72 -21.62
C ALA A 34 2.39 -6.58 -20.63
N GLU A 35 3.48 -7.19 -21.12
CA GLU A 35 4.47 -7.83 -20.25
C GLU A 35 4.98 -6.89 -19.15
N LEU A 36 5.40 -7.49 -18.03
CA LEU A 36 6.00 -6.76 -16.92
C LEU A 36 7.24 -5.98 -17.37
N PRO A 37 7.48 -4.77 -16.83
CA PRO A 37 8.71 -4.06 -17.12
C PRO A 37 9.91 -4.81 -16.51
N LEU A 38 11.06 -4.71 -17.17
CA LEU A 38 12.33 -5.20 -16.64
C LEU A 38 13.00 -4.12 -15.79
N ASN A 39 13.84 -4.54 -14.84
CA ASN A 39 14.67 -3.64 -14.02
C ASN A 39 15.82 -3.09 -14.87
N LEU A 40 15.54 -2.07 -15.67
CA LEU A 40 16.46 -1.43 -16.60
C LEU A 40 16.38 0.08 -16.40
N GLU A 41 17.44 0.81 -16.72
CA GLU A 41 17.42 2.26 -16.86
C GLU A 41 16.90 2.67 -18.24
N ASP A 42 16.66 3.96 -18.46
CA ASP A 42 16.27 4.47 -19.78
C ASP A 42 17.42 4.33 -20.79
N ASN A 43 18.66 4.54 -20.34
CA ASN A 43 19.86 4.42 -21.18
C ASN A 43 20.19 2.96 -21.59
N ASP A 44 19.51 1.97 -21.02
CA ASP A 44 19.62 0.57 -21.45
C ASP A 44 18.74 0.25 -22.66
N LEU A 45 17.84 1.16 -23.04
CA LEU A 45 16.84 0.95 -24.07
C LEU A 45 17.19 1.78 -25.31
N ASP A 46 17.27 1.12 -26.46
CA ASP A 46 17.45 1.77 -27.76
C ASP A 46 16.27 1.41 -28.69
N PRO A 47 15.73 2.37 -29.48
CA PRO A 47 14.63 2.07 -30.41
C PRO A 47 14.93 0.99 -31.44
N ASN A 48 16.21 0.75 -31.74
CA ASN A 48 16.66 -0.22 -32.75
C ASN A 48 17.04 -1.58 -32.15
N MET A 49 16.87 -1.79 -30.85
CA MET A 49 17.16 -3.08 -30.21
C MET A 49 16.19 -4.16 -30.71
N LYS A 50 16.73 -5.33 -31.05
CA LYS A 50 15.93 -6.51 -31.44
C LYS A 50 15.38 -7.25 -30.23
N ASP A 51 16.20 -7.32 -29.18
CA ASP A 51 15.90 -8.00 -27.92
C ASP A 51 16.22 -7.07 -26.75
N LEU A 52 15.48 -7.22 -25.64
CA LEU A 52 15.75 -6.47 -24.41
C LEU A 52 16.99 -7.03 -23.69
N PRO A 53 17.84 -6.17 -23.09
CA PRO A 53 18.92 -6.64 -22.24
C PRO A 53 18.38 -7.30 -20.96
N PRO A 54 19.19 -8.15 -20.30
CA PRO A 54 18.80 -8.76 -19.04
C PRO A 54 18.61 -7.70 -17.94
N PRO A 55 17.70 -7.93 -16.97
CA PRO A 55 17.50 -7.01 -15.86
C PRO A 55 18.79 -6.72 -15.10
N ARG A 56 19.02 -5.45 -14.77
CA ARG A 56 20.13 -5.02 -13.91
C ARG A 56 20.00 -5.62 -12.52
N LYS A 57 21.14 -5.92 -11.90
CA LYS A 57 21.24 -6.12 -10.45
C LYS A 57 21.29 -4.76 -9.77
N GLY A 58 20.69 -4.65 -8.59
CA GLY A 58 20.69 -3.38 -7.86
C GLY A 58 19.49 -2.48 -8.16
N TRP A 59 19.53 -1.32 -7.54
CA TRP A 59 18.50 -0.30 -7.69
C TRP A 59 18.57 0.36 -9.07
N THR A 60 17.40 0.52 -9.70
CA THR A 60 17.17 1.41 -10.84
C THR A 60 16.00 2.34 -10.53
N ARG A 61 15.80 3.37 -11.35
CA ARG A 61 14.64 4.27 -11.23
C ARG A 61 13.28 3.56 -11.28
N ILE A 62 13.22 2.36 -11.86
CA ILE A 62 12.00 1.58 -12.05
C ILE A 62 11.75 0.56 -10.92
N LEU A 63 12.73 0.33 -10.04
CA LEU A 63 12.62 -0.68 -8.98
C LEU A 63 11.40 -0.46 -8.07
N SER A 64 11.15 0.78 -7.66
CA SER A 64 9.99 1.11 -6.81
C SER A 64 8.67 0.82 -7.51
N SER A 65 8.59 1.07 -8.82
CA SER A 65 7.42 0.74 -9.62
C SER A 65 7.24 -0.77 -9.77
N LEU A 66 8.32 -1.53 -9.92
CA LEU A 66 8.24 -2.99 -9.96
C LEU A 66 7.69 -3.57 -8.66
N ALA A 67 8.18 -3.11 -7.51
CA ALA A 67 7.64 -3.51 -6.22
C ALA A 67 6.16 -3.13 -6.09
N ASN A 68 5.77 -1.92 -6.50
CA ASN A 68 4.37 -1.49 -6.47
C ASN A 68 3.47 -2.33 -7.38
N ILE A 69 3.93 -2.71 -8.58
CA ILE A 69 3.20 -3.62 -9.47
C ILE A 69 2.95 -4.96 -8.78
N ARG A 70 3.97 -5.54 -8.12
CA ARG A 70 3.81 -6.80 -7.36
C ARG A 70 2.80 -6.67 -6.24
N ILE A 71 2.86 -5.59 -5.48
CA ILE A 71 1.90 -5.29 -4.41
C ILE A 71 0.47 -5.19 -4.97
N CYS A 72 0.27 -4.45 -6.07
CA CYS A 72 -1.04 -4.30 -6.70
C CYS A 72 -1.57 -5.64 -7.25
N GLN A 73 -0.70 -6.46 -7.86
CA GLN A 73 -1.05 -7.83 -8.29
C GLN A 73 -1.52 -8.67 -7.10
N THR A 74 -0.74 -8.70 -6.02
CA THR A 74 -1.11 -9.44 -4.80
C THR A 74 -2.43 -8.96 -4.20
N TRP A 75 -2.66 -7.65 -4.16
CA TRP A 75 -3.93 -7.11 -3.68
C TRP A 75 -5.11 -7.58 -4.54
N ALA A 76 -4.95 -7.55 -5.86
CA ALA A 76 -5.95 -8.02 -6.82
C ALA A 76 -6.23 -9.53 -6.68
N ASP A 77 -5.17 -10.35 -6.54
CA ASP A 77 -5.28 -11.79 -6.31
C ASP A 77 -6.06 -12.10 -5.02
N LEU A 78 -5.77 -11.37 -3.94
CA LEU A 78 -6.47 -11.51 -2.67
C LEU A 78 -7.95 -11.11 -2.77
N LEU A 79 -8.26 -9.99 -3.42
CA LEU A 79 -9.66 -9.61 -3.62
C LEU A 79 -10.44 -10.63 -4.43
N GLN A 80 -9.86 -11.13 -5.52
CA GLN A 80 -10.47 -12.18 -6.33
C GLN A 80 -10.70 -13.45 -5.53
N LEU A 81 -9.73 -13.84 -4.71
CA LEU A 81 -9.85 -14.98 -3.83
C LEU A 81 -10.99 -14.77 -2.83
N SER A 82 -11.07 -13.60 -2.19
CA SER A 82 -12.14 -13.27 -1.24
C SER A 82 -13.54 -13.29 -1.88
N TRP A 83 -13.67 -12.82 -3.12
CA TRP A 83 -14.96 -12.77 -3.84
C TRP A 83 -15.33 -14.06 -4.56
N SER A 84 -14.45 -15.06 -4.59
CA SER A 84 -14.68 -16.29 -5.36
C SER A 84 -15.84 -17.14 -4.83
N ASN A 85 -16.18 -17.05 -3.54
CA ASN A 85 -17.36 -17.68 -2.98
C ASN A 85 -17.92 -16.89 -1.77
N PRO A 86 -19.03 -16.16 -1.91
CA PRO A 86 -19.65 -15.41 -0.81
C PRO A 86 -20.08 -16.29 0.38
N SER A 87 -20.36 -17.57 0.12
CA SER A 87 -20.87 -18.52 1.12
C SER A 87 -19.77 -19.27 1.87
N SER A 88 -18.51 -19.18 1.42
CA SER A 88 -17.39 -19.85 2.06
C SER A 88 -16.14 -18.99 1.93
N PRO A 89 -15.70 -18.31 3.00
CA PRO A 89 -14.48 -17.52 2.94
C PRO A 89 -13.27 -18.44 2.66
N PRO A 90 -12.27 -17.97 1.90
CA PRO A 90 -11.06 -18.73 1.63
C PRO A 90 -10.24 -18.99 2.90
N PRO A 91 -9.55 -20.14 3.05
CA PRO A 91 -8.73 -20.43 4.22
C PRO A 91 -7.65 -19.36 4.48
N PHE A 92 -7.34 -19.12 5.75
CA PHE A 92 -6.28 -18.18 6.17
C PHE A 92 -4.92 -18.53 5.54
N GLU A 93 -4.60 -19.82 5.43
CA GLU A 93 -3.34 -20.31 4.85
C GLU A 93 -3.21 -19.99 3.36
N ALA A 94 -4.32 -19.81 2.64
CA ALA A 94 -4.28 -19.38 1.25
C ALA A 94 -3.78 -17.94 1.15
N ARG A 95 -4.30 -17.07 2.00
CA ARG A 95 -3.89 -15.67 2.11
C ARG A 95 -2.46 -15.54 2.60
N ASP A 96 -2.06 -16.30 3.61
CA ASP A 96 -0.71 -16.22 4.18
C ASP A 96 0.37 -16.64 3.18
N ARG A 97 0.11 -17.67 2.35
CA ARG A 97 1.02 -18.08 1.28
C ARG A 97 1.18 -16.98 0.21
N ILE A 98 0.09 -16.32 -0.15
CA ILE A 98 0.12 -15.22 -1.13
C ILE A 98 0.95 -14.04 -0.59
N VAL A 99 0.74 -13.65 0.67
CA VAL A 99 1.47 -12.55 1.29
C VAL A 99 2.94 -12.90 1.55
N ALA A 100 3.25 -14.12 1.99
CA ALA A 100 4.63 -14.58 2.17
C ALA A 100 5.43 -14.52 0.86
N LYS A 101 4.83 -14.94 -0.26
CA LYS A 101 5.44 -14.83 -1.59
C LYS A 101 5.70 -13.37 -1.98
N LEU A 102 4.79 -12.45 -1.66
CA LEU A 102 5.00 -11.02 -1.89
C LEU A 102 6.18 -10.49 -1.06
N VAL A 103 6.24 -10.83 0.23
CA VAL A 103 7.33 -10.43 1.12
C VAL A 103 8.68 -10.87 0.55
N GLU A 104 8.82 -12.16 0.19
CA GLU A 104 10.05 -12.69 -0.40
C GLU A 104 10.42 -11.98 -1.71
N THR A 105 9.43 -11.76 -2.58
CA THR A 105 9.64 -11.10 -3.88
C THR A 105 10.12 -9.66 -3.68
N VAL A 106 9.49 -8.90 -2.79
CA VAL A 106 9.83 -7.50 -2.54
C VAL A 106 11.17 -7.38 -1.84
N GLU A 107 11.45 -8.20 -0.82
CA GLU A 107 12.75 -8.23 -0.16
C GLU A 107 13.88 -8.57 -1.14
N THR A 108 13.65 -9.52 -2.05
CA THR A 108 14.61 -9.86 -3.10
C THR A 108 14.87 -8.69 -4.06
N LEU A 109 13.85 -7.91 -4.40
CA LEU A 109 14.00 -6.72 -5.25
C LEU A 109 14.84 -5.63 -4.55
N ILE A 110 14.62 -5.40 -3.26
CA ILE A 110 15.25 -4.29 -2.53
C ILE A 110 16.56 -4.66 -1.83
N LYS A 111 16.98 -5.93 -1.83
CA LYS A 111 18.16 -6.42 -1.10
C LYS A 111 19.46 -5.69 -1.44
N GLU A 112 19.61 -5.27 -2.69
CA GLU A 112 20.81 -4.61 -3.22
C GLU A 112 20.73 -3.07 -3.10
N CYS A 113 19.68 -2.53 -2.47
CA CYS A 113 19.56 -1.09 -2.23
C CYS A 113 20.54 -0.63 -1.14
N ASN A 114 21.24 0.46 -1.38
CA ASN A 114 22.09 1.14 -0.42
C ASN A 114 21.28 2.22 0.34
N PRO A 115 20.99 2.04 1.64
CA PRO A 115 20.16 2.97 2.42
C PRO A 115 20.85 4.31 2.74
N VAL A 116 22.13 4.49 2.38
CA VAL A 116 22.82 5.79 2.45
C VAL A 116 22.42 6.70 1.29
N ILE A 117 21.96 6.13 0.17
CA ILE A 117 21.50 6.89 -0.99
C ILE A 117 20.02 7.25 -0.79
N PRO A 118 19.61 8.54 -0.82
CA PRO A 118 18.26 8.98 -0.47
C PRO A 118 17.15 8.24 -1.21
N MET A 119 17.25 8.10 -2.53
CA MET A 119 16.22 7.44 -3.34
C MET A 119 16.10 5.95 -3.02
N GLN A 120 17.22 5.26 -2.79
CA GLN A 120 17.23 3.84 -2.49
C GLN A 120 16.70 3.59 -1.07
N ARG A 121 17.04 4.45 -0.11
CA ARG A 121 16.46 4.46 1.24
C ARG A 121 14.95 4.63 1.20
N LEU A 122 14.47 5.61 0.43
CA LEU A 122 13.04 5.83 0.22
C LEU A 122 12.36 4.59 -0.35
N THR A 123 12.97 3.96 -1.36
CA THR A 123 12.48 2.70 -1.94
C THR A 123 12.36 1.60 -0.89
N VAL A 124 13.41 1.35 -0.11
CA VAL A 124 13.41 0.31 0.94
C VAL A 124 12.31 0.54 1.96
N ILE A 125 12.24 1.75 2.54
CA ILE A 125 11.26 2.07 3.58
C ILE A 125 9.84 1.97 3.01
N THR A 126 9.60 2.53 1.82
CA THR A 126 8.26 2.55 1.21
C THR A 126 7.80 1.13 0.84
N CYS A 127 8.67 0.31 0.26
CA CYS A 127 8.31 -1.06 -0.10
C CYS A 127 7.94 -1.90 1.12
N ARG A 128 8.77 -1.85 2.19
CA ARG A 128 8.49 -2.57 3.44
C ARG A 128 7.22 -2.07 4.12
N PHE A 129 7.04 -0.75 4.19
CA PHE A 129 5.84 -0.15 4.76
C PHE A 129 4.56 -0.61 4.05
N ILE A 130 4.54 -0.57 2.71
CA ILE A 130 3.36 -0.95 1.94
C ILE A 130 3.07 -2.45 2.08
N VAL A 131 4.10 -3.32 2.06
CA VAL A 131 3.90 -4.77 2.26
C VAL A 131 3.32 -5.07 3.65
N ARG A 132 3.83 -4.42 4.71
CA ARG A 132 3.28 -4.58 6.06
C ARG A 132 1.87 -4.03 6.21
N LYS A 133 1.57 -2.89 5.55
CA LYS A 133 0.21 -2.35 5.48
C LYS A 133 -0.73 -3.31 4.76
N LEU A 134 -0.33 -3.86 3.61
CA LEU A 134 -1.10 -4.86 2.87
C LEU A 134 -1.35 -6.08 3.76
N ASP A 135 -0.32 -6.58 4.43
CA ASP A 135 -0.45 -7.70 5.36
C ASP A 135 -1.51 -7.41 6.43
N PHE A 136 -1.37 -6.31 7.16
CA PHE A 136 -2.33 -5.91 8.18
C PHE A 136 -3.76 -5.79 7.63
N VAL A 137 -3.96 -4.99 6.57
CA VAL A 137 -5.30 -4.69 6.04
C VAL A 137 -5.99 -5.95 5.53
N THR A 138 -5.27 -6.77 4.76
CA THR A 138 -5.86 -7.99 4.19
C THR A 138 -6.16 -9.03 5.26
N ARG A 139 -5.36 -9.11 6.34
CA ARG A 139 -5.69 -9.96 7.50
C ARG A 139 -6.97 -9.49 8.18
N GLN A 140 -7.13 -8.18 8.42
CA GLN A 140 -8.38 -7.66 9.00
C GLN A 140 -9.59 -7.90 8.09
N GLN A 141 -9.43 -7.77 6.77
CA GLN A 141 -10.49 -8.12 5.81
C GLN A 141 -10.83 -9.61 5.86
N TRP A 142 -9.84 -10.49 5.92
CA TRP A 142 -10.05 -11.94 6.03
C TRP A 142 -10.84 -12.30 7.27
N GLU A 143 -10.43 -11.78 8.42
CA GLU A 143 -11.14 -11.99 9.68
C GLU A 143 -12.58 -11.48 9.60
N ALA A 144 -12.79 -10.30 8.99
CA ALA A 144 -14.12 -9.74 8.77
C ALA A 144 -15.00 -10.64 7.88
N HIS A 145 -14.43 -11.25 6.83
CA HIS A 145 -15.13 -12.19 5.96
C HIS A 145 -15.49 -13.50 6.66
N HIS A 146 -14.66 -13.98 7.60
CA HIS A 146 -14.94 -15.19 8.38
C HIS A 146 -15.95 -14.94 9.51
N HIS A 147 -16.04 -13.69 9.99
CA HIS A 147 -16.86 -13.31 11.14
C HIS A 147 -17.80 -12.12 10.81
N PRO A 148 -18.66 -12.20 9.77
CA PRO A 148 -19.43 -11.06 9.27
C PRO A 148 -20.32 -10.40 10.33
N GLU A 149 -20.90 -11.19 11.23
CA GLU A 149 -21.77 -10.70 12.31
C GLU A 149 -21.02 -10.34 13.61
N GLN A 150 -19.72 -10.61 13.67
CA GLN A 150 -18.92 -10.49 14.90
C GLN A 150 -17.71 -9.57 14.71
N GLN A 151 -17.86 -8.52 13.89
CA GLN A 151 -16.80 -7.55 13.60
C GLN A 151 -16.18 -6.92 14.86
N GLU A 152 -16.96 -6.78 15.94
CA GLU A 152 -16.46 -6.24 17.21
C GLU A 152 -15.33 -7.07 17.84
N LEU A 153 -15.19 -8.35 17.47
CA LEU A 153 -14.11 -9.22 17.93
C LEU A 153 -12.76 -8.80 17.34
N LEU A 154 -12.76 -8.17 16.14
CA LEU A 154 -11.54 -7.69 15.49
C LEU A 154 -10.97 -6.45 16.16
N ALA A 155 -11.83 -5.72 16.87
CA ALA A 155 -11.43 -4.57 17.65
C ALA A 155 -10.76 -5.03 18.94
N THR A 156 -9.55 -5.59 18.89
CA THR A 156 -8.70 -5.92 20.04
C THR A 156 -7.70 -4.80 20.34
N GLU A 157 -7.11 -4.80 21.56
CA GLU A 157 -6.07 -3.82 21.90
C GLU A 157 -4.78 -4.10 21.12
N GLU A 158 -4.50 -5.37 20.82
CA GLU A 158 -3.38 -5.80 20.00
C GLU A 158 -3.48 -5.28 18.56
N THR A 159 -4.63 -5.46 17.90
CA THR A 159 -4.83 -4.96 16.53
C THR A 159 -4.80 -3.43 16.47
N LEU A 160 -5.28 -2.75 17.53
CA LEU A 160 -5.16 -1.30 17.65
C LEU A 160 -3.70 -0.83 17.77
N LEU A 161 -2.91 -1.50 18.61
CA LEU A 161 -1.49 -1.17 18.79
C LEU A 161 -0.69 -1.46 17.52
N GLU A 162 -0.97 -2.55 16.83
CA GLU A 162 -0.36 -2.90 15.56
C GLU A 162 -0.67 -1.83 14.49
N ALA A 163 -1.94 -1.49 14.31
CA ALA A 163 -2.38 -0.46 13.36
C ALA A 163 -1.75 0.90 13.68
N LEU A 164 -1.72 1.28 14.96
CA LEU A 164 -1.11 2.52 15.42
C LEU A 164 0.41 2.54 15.16
N GLY A 165 1.10 1.43 15.40
CA GLY A 165 2.53 1.30 15.12
C GLY A 165 2.85 1.50 13.64
N LEU A 166 2.10 0.83 12.75
CA LEU A 166 2.22 1.03 11.31
C LEU A 166 1.92 2.47 10.90
N PHE A 167 0.86 3.06 11.47
CA PHE A 167 0.46 4.44 11.17
C PHE A 167 1.54 5.45 11.59
N GLU A 168 2.14 5.28 12.76
CA GLU A 168 3.22 6.12 13.26
C GLU A 168 4.54 5.92 12.47
N GLU A 169 4.83 4.71 12.02
CA GLU A 169 5.96 4.41 11.13
C GLU A 169 5.85 5.17 9.80
N GLY A 170 4.67 5.16 9.18
CA GLY A 170 4.40 5.95 7.98
C GLY A 170 4.60 7.45 8.20
N GLN A 171 4.28 7.97 9.40
CA GLN A 171 4.57 9.36 9.77
C GLN A 171 6.06 9.61 10.03
N HIS A 172 6.80 8.61 10.51
CA HIS A 172 8.24 8.75 10.78
C HIS A 172 9.05 8.95 9.50
N LEU A 173 8.60 8.38 8.37
CA LEU A 173 9.18 8.65 7.05
C LEU A 173 9.28 10.15 6.75
N LEU A 174 8.31 10.95 7.21
CA LEU A 174 8.28 12.41 7.03
C LEU A 174 9.32 13.16 7.86
N LYS A 175 9.94 12.50 8.84
CA LYS A 175 10.93 13.08 9.76
C LYS A 175 12.36 12.72 9.40
N ASP A 176 12.57 11.80 8.46
CA ASP A 176 13.92 11.45 8.00
C ASP A 176 14.51 12.64 7.21
N GLU A 177 15.61 13.21 7.73
CA GLU A 177 16.26 14.39 7.16
C GLU A 177 16.75 14.15 5.73
N LEU A 178 17.25 12.93 5.45
CA LEU A 178 17.72 12.56 4.12
C LEU A 178 16.56 12.51 3.12
N LEU A 179 15.35 12.29 3.60
CA LEU A 179 14.15 12.14 2.79
C LEU A 179 13.30 13.41 2.71
N ARG A 180 13.74 14.51 3.36
CA ARG A 180 13.06 15.81 3.31
C ARG A 180 12.66 16.26 1.90
N PRO A 181 13.51 16.13 0.85
CA PRO A 181 13.14 16.51 -0.52
C PRO A 181 11.99 15.67 -1.12
N TYR A 182 11.74 14.49 -0.58
CA TYR A 182 10.74 13.53 -1.09
C TYR A 182 9.44 13.53 -0.27
N THR A 183 9.33 14.38 0.75
CA THR A 183 8.14 14.46 1.62
C THR A 183 6.86 14.82 0.87
N TRP A 184 6.96 15.45 -0.31
CA TRP A 184 5.81 15.70 -1.19
C TRP A 184 5.12 14.39 -1.59
N SER A 185 5.86 13.30 -1.78
CA SER A 185 5.30 12.02 -2.25
C SER A 185 4.37 11.42 -1.21
N ALA A 186 4.74 11.46 0.07
CA ALA A 186 3.92 10.97 1.16
C ALA A 186 2.57 11.73 1.28
N ARG A 187 2.50 12.99 0.84
CA ARG A 187 1.23 13.76 0.79
C ARG A 187 0.23 13.21 -0.21
N SER A 188 0.71 12.52 -1.24
CA SER A 188 -0.13 11.86 -2.24
C SER A 188 -0.73 10.54 -1.75
N TYR A 189 -0.35 10.06 -0.55
CA TYR A 189 -0.81 8.80 0.04
C TYR A 189 -1.28 8.98 1.49
N PRO A 190 -2.44 9.62 1.73
CA PRO A 190 -3.14 9.50 3.00
C PRO A 190 -3.29 8.04 3.42
N GLN A 191 -3.10 7.75 4.71
CA GLN A 191 -3.16 6.39 5.22
C GLN A 191 -4.59 5.99 5.64
N TYR A 192 -5.55 6.05 4.69
CA TYR A 192 -6.97 5.87 4.97
C TYR A 192 -7.30 4.55 5.66
N HIS A 193 -6.83 3.41 5.15
CA HIS A 193 -7.11 2.11 5.76
C HIS A 193 -6.71 2.04 7.25
N LEU A 194 -5.50 2.50 7.58
CA LEU A 194 -5.00 2.49 8.97
C LEU A 194 -5.78 3.48 9.84
N MET A 195 -6.02 4.69 9.31
CA MET A 195 -6.77 5.73 10.01
C MET A 195 -8.21 5.31 10.33
N LEU A 196 -8.93 4.79 9.33
CA LEU A 196 -10.30 4.32 9.47
C LEU A 196 -10.38 3.13 10.43
N PHE A 197 -9.45 2.18 10.34
CA PHE A 197 -9.39 1.05 11.28
C PHE A 197 -9.16 1.53 12.73
N ILE A 198 -8.21 2.45 12.94
CA ILE A 198 -7.94 3.03 14.27
C ILE A 198 -9.20 3.71 14.82
N LEU A 199 -9.84 4.58 14.03
CA LEU A 199 -11.05 5.31 14.43
C LEU A 199 -12.21 4.36 14.73
N TRP A 200 -12.43 3.37 13.87
CA TRP A 200 -13.45 2.35 14.07
C TRP A 200 -13.21 1.56 15.38
N ASN A 201 -11.97 1.12 15.63
CA ASN A 201 -11.61 0.36 16.83
C ASN A 201 -11.84 1.16 18.12
N ILE A 202 -11.43 2.45 18.15
CA ILE A 202 -11.66 3.30 19.33
C ILE A 202 -13.14 3.67 19.52
N CYS A 203 -13.93 3.78 18.45
CA CYS A 203 -15.38 4.01 18.56
C CYS A 203 -16.07 2.83 19.25
N LEU A 204 -15.67 1.60 18.93
CA LEU A 204 -16.21 0.39 19.57
C LEU A 204 -15.69 0.19 21.00
N ARG A 205 -14.41 0.51 21.26
CA ARG A 205 -13.74 0.24 22.54
C ARG A 205 -13.03 1.50 23.09
N PRO A 206 -13.76 2.58 23.44
CA PRO A 206 -13.17 3.88 23.77
C PRO A 206 -12.39 3.91 25.08
N ARG A 207 -12.62 2.95 25.99
CA ARG A 207 -12.01 2.92 27.33
C ARG A 207 -10.63 2.26 27.37
N ARG A 208 -10.03 1.92 26.22
CA ARG A 208 -8.70 1.30 26.15
C ARG A 208 -7.59 2.26 26.53
N SER A 209 -6.52 1.72 27.10
CA SER A 209 -5.35 2.47 27.53
C SER A 209 -4.73 3.28 26.38
N CYS A 210 -4.69 2.70 25.18
CA CYS A 210 -4.09 3.29 24.00
C CYS A 210 -5.06 4.16 23.15
N ALA A 211 -6.37 4.20 23.45
CA ALA A 211 -7.37 4.86 22.62
C ALA A 211 -7.09 6.37 22.47
N LEU A 212 -6.75 7.06 23.57
CA LEU A 212 -6.45 8.49 23.54
C LEU A 212 -5.19 8.80 22.71
N ARG A 213 -4.15 7.96 22.81
CA ARG A 213 -2.94 8.10 21.99
C ARG A 213 -3.26 7.90 20.51
N ALA A 214 -4.02 6.86 20.19
CA ALA A 214 -4.39 6.53 18.83
C ALA A 214 -5.19 7.68 18.18
N PHE A 215 -6.19 8.21 18.89
CA PHE A 215 -6.97 9.36 18.45
C PHE A 215 -6.09 10.60 18.21
N LYS A 216 -5.21 10.95 19.16
CA LYS A 216 -4.27 12.08 19.01
C LYS A 216 -3.33 11.91 17.81
N SER A 217 -2.90 10.68 17.52
CA SER A 217 -2.05 10.39 16.35
C SER A 217 -2.80 10.66 15.05
N VAL A 218 -4.05 10.18 14.94
CA VAL A 218 -4.92 10.44 13.79
C VAL A 218 -5.22 11.94 13.65
N GLU A 219 -5.61 12.61 14.73
CA GLU A 219 -5.93 14.03 14.73
C GLU A 219 -4.73 14.87 14.24
N LYS A 220 -3.52 14.53 14.71
CA LYS A 220 -2.29 15.17 14.25
C LYS A 220 -2.05 14.95 12.76
N HIS A 221 -2.27 13.72 12.26
CA HIS A 221 -2.10 13.39 10.85
C HIS A 221 -3.05 14.20 9.97
N VAL A 222 -4.34 14.28 10.33
CA VAL A 222 -5.35 15.07 9.63
C VAL A 222 -4.96 16.55 9.59
N LYS A 223 -4.57 17.13 10.74
CA LYS A 223 -4.09 18.53 10.79
C LYS A 223 -2.88 18.79 9.90
N VAL A 224 -1.96 17.83 9.78
CA VAL A 224 -0.81 17.94 8.86
C VAL A 224 -1.29 17.90 7.41
N MET A 225 -2.19 16.97 7.07
CA MET A 225 -2.76 16.88 5.72
C MET A 225 -3.46 18.17 5.31
N GLU A 226 -4.33 18.72 6.16
CA GLU A 226 -5.07 19.97 5.93
C GLU A 226 -4.13 21.15 5.68
N LYS A 227 -3.11 21.33 6.54
CA LYS A 227 -2.10 22.39 6.38
C LYS A 227 -1.31 22.29 5.07
N THR A 228 -1.17 21.08 4.54
CA THR A 228 -0.48 20.83 3.27
C THR A 228 -1.40 20.81 2.05
N GLY A 229 -2.73 20.91 2.24
CA GLY A 229 -3.75 20.63 1.24
C GLY A 229 -4.36 21.82 0.50
N THR A 230 -3.91 23.06 0.70
CA THR A 230 -4.56 24.26 0.12
C THR A 230 -3.75 24.96 -0.96
N ALA A 231 -3.27 24.21 -1.95
CA ALA A 231 -2.81 24.79 -3.21
C ALA A 231 -3.28 23.91 -4.39
N VAL A 232 -4.36 24.38 -5.04
CA VAL A 232 -4.71 24.14 -6.45
C VAL A 232 -5.68 23.00 -6.83
N PHE A 233 -6.14 22.10 -5.93
CA PHE A 233 -7.25 21.20 -6.29
C PHE A 233 -8.57 21.67 -5.67
N ARG A 234 -9.37 22.43 -6.45
CA ARG A 234 -10.79 22.68 -6.15
C ARG A 234 -11.58 21.39 -6.40
N GLY A 235 -11.60 20.53 -5.40
CA GLY A 235 -12.44 19.34 -5.32
C GLY A 235 -12.23 18.72 -3.94
N PRO A 236 -13.28 18.46 -3.16
CA PRO A 236 -13.09 17.89 -1.84
C PRO A 236 -12.56 16.45 -2.02
N LYS A 237 -11.35 16.19 -1.52
CA LYS A 237 -10.89 14.81 -1.22
C LYS A 237 -11.67 14.16 -0.06
N TRP A 238 -12.74 14.80 0.37
CA TRP A 238 -13.62 14.41 1.46
C TRP A 238 -15.07 14.57 1.02
N THR A 239 -15.59 13.53 0.40
CA THR A 239 -17.00 13.16 0.51
C THR A 239 -17.02 11.69 0.83
N ILE A 240 -16.77 11.38 2.11
CA ILE A 240 -17.30 10.17 2.71
C ILE A 240 -18.75 10.54 3.02
N PHE A 241 -19.68 10.02 2.22
CA PHE A 241 -21.09 9.93 2.60
C PHE A 241 -21.30 8.63 3.39
#